data_AF-A0A7V2PTV6-F1
#
_entry.id   AF-A0A7V2PTV6-F1
#
_cell.length_a   1.000
_cell.length_b   1.000
_cell.length_c   1.000
_cell.angle_alpha   90.00
_cell.angle_beta   90.00
_cell.angle_gamma   90.00
#
_symmetry.space_group_name_H-M   'P 1'
#
loop_
_entity.id
_entity.type
_entity.pdbx_description
1 polymer ?
#
loop_
_entity_poly.entity_id
_entity_poly.type
_entity_poly.pdbx_seq_one_letter_code
_entity_poly.pdbx_strand_id
1 'polypeptide(L)'
;MSDIFDELLNIYTPVSMLDSPTPIKNQLMLQEALYRGWNVFNLESENIQILISEICQEKLKDIPELFNSPVTIPELADVNYLIEHSILYNTNWEDFVDEIKYKNRFHLINKVNLGILSRFFEYFSVTYPKGENFFRARQTESSIPLPPEQMGAPPKEKNSAGRANPKGISVLYLSNDLDTTIFESRARVFDYLTIGTFELKKDITIISFRALDTVSPFLLGDITEYAINKENLSKISHEIAKPLRRRDSDLDYLPTQYLTEFIKSKGFDGIEYKSTICPEGYNLAVFDETKLNCIGTKLYEITSLKYDYEEVNDS
;
A
#
# COMPACT_ATOMS: atom_id res chain seq x y z
N MET A 1 22.39 -8.64 19.40
CA MET A 1 20.91 -8.60 19.42
C MET A 1 20.43 -7.33 20.09
N SER A 2 21.04 -6.90 21.21
CA SER A 2 20.81 -5.56 21.79
C SER A 2 20.99 -4.45 20.75
N ASP A 3 22.13 -4.42 20.06
CA ASP A 3 22.48 -3.35 19.09
C ASP A 3 21.38 -3.07 18.04
N ILE A 4 20.71 -4.12 17.56
CA ILE A 4 19.63 -4.02 16.57
C ILE A 4 18.39 -3.34 17.16
N PHE A 5 18.04 -3.65 18.40
CA PHE A 5 16.95 -2.98 19.10
C PHE A 5 17.36 -1.59 19.58
N ASP A 6 18.62 -1.36 19.92
CA ASP A 6 19.09 -0.06 20.40
C ASP A 6 18.88 1.03 19.33
N GLU A 7 19.16 0.74 18.05
CA GLU A 7 18.85 1.63 16.92
C GLU A 7 17.35 1.97 16.85
N LEU A 8 16.48 0.96 16.94
CA LEU A 8 15.03 1.16 16.94
C LEU A 8 14.57 1.96 18.17
N LEU A 9 15.14 1.68 19.34
CA LEU A 9 14.79 2.36 20.59
C LEU A 9 15.34 3.79 20.64
N ASN A 10 16.33 4.15 19.81
CA ASN A 10 16.95 5.49 19.80
C ASN A 10 16.06 6.56 19.16
N ILE A 11 15.05 6.18 18.38
CA ILE A 11 14.10 7.13 17.80
C ILE A 11 13.09 7.65 18.84
N TYR A 12 13.01 7.00 20.00
CA TYR A 12 12.05 7.32 21.05
C TYR A 12 12.71 8.10 22.19
N THR A 13 12.02 9.11 22.66
CA THR A 13 12.42 9.92 23.82
C THR A 13 11.30 9.91 24.87
N PRO A 14 11.62 9.71 26.17
CA PRO A 14 10.65 9.86 27.24
C PRO A 14 10.04 11.27 27.23
N VAL A 15 8.72 11.36 27.34
CA VAL A 15 8.02 12.65 27.32
C VAL A 15 8.47 13.55 28.48
N SER A 16 8.85 12.97 29.61
CA SER A 16 9.40 13.67 30.78
C SER A 16 10.75 14.36 30.52
N MET A 17 11.47 13.96 29.47
CA MET A 17 12.79 14.50 29.11
C MET A 17 12.72 15.56 28.00
N LEU A 18 11.53 15.89 27.50
CA LEU A 18 11.35 16.89 26.45
C LEU A 18 11.14 18.29 27.04
N ASP A 19 11.83 19.27 26.47
CA ASP A 19 11.70 20.68 26.85
C ASP A 19 10.36 21.32 26.41
N SER A 20 9.68 20.69 25.45
CA SER A 20 8.44 21.20 24.85
C SER A 20 7.32 20.16 24.93
N PRO A 21 6.07 20.59 25.18
CA PRO A 21 4.94 19.68 25.24
C PRO A 21 4.68 19.04 23.88
N THR A 22 4.51 17.72 23.86
CA THR A 22 4.17 16.96 22.65
C THR A 22 2.68 16.62 22.62
N PRO A 23 2.05 16.51 21.43
CA PRO A 23 0.66 16.13 21.32
C PRO A 23 0.39 14.77 21.96
N ILE A 24 -0.64 14.67 22.81
CA ILE A 24 -1.02 13.42 23.51
C ILE A 24 -1.20 12.26 22.53
N LYS A 25 -1.73 12.52 21.33
CA LYS A 25 -1.92 11.52 20.27
C LYS A 25 -0.61 10.83 19.81
N ASN A 26 0.55 11.43 20.06
CA ASN A 26 1.87 10.91 19.68
C ASN A 26 2.58 10.23 20.86
N GLN A 27 1.99 10.25 22.06
CA GLN A 27 2.58 9.68 23.26
C GLN A 27 2.04 8.25 23.47
N LEU A 28 2.94 7.28 23.62
CA LEU A 28 2.60 5.87 23.84
C LEU A 28 3.57 5.25 24.84
N MET A 29 3.17 4.14 25.46
CA MET A 29 4.16 3.31 26.15
C MET A 29 5.06 2.61 25.13
N LEU A 30 6.33 2.39 25.44
CA LEU A 30 7.30 1.83 24.50
C LEU A 30 6.83 0.48 23.93
N GLN A 31 6.30 -0.41 24.78
CA GLN A 31 5.76 -1.70 24.36
C GLN A 31 4.59 -1.57 23.37
N GLU A 32 3.75 -0.54 23.54
CA GLU A 32 2.65 -0.26 22.61
C GLU A 32 3.18 0.27 21.27
N ALA A 33 4.21 1.12 21.31
CA ALA A 33 4.88 1.63 20.13
C ALA A 33 5.55 0.51 19.32
N LEU A 34 6.18 -0.47 19.99
CA LEU A 34 6.77 -1.63 19.34
C LEU A 34 5.70 -2.61 18.82
N TYR A 35 4.63 -2.83 19.58
CA TYR A 35 3.52 -3.70 19.20
C TYR A 35 2.73 -3.14 18.01
N ARG A 36 2.13 -1.95 18.17
CA ARG A 36 1.26 -1.34 17.14
C ARG A 36 2.06 -0.64 16.06
N GLY A 37 3.14 0.02 16.45
CA GLY A 37 3.91 0.88 15.56
C GLY A 37 4.91 0.13 14.69
N TRP A 38 5.34 -1.08 15.05
CA TRP A 38 6.33 -1.84 14.26
C TRP A 38 5.93 -3.29 13.97
N ASN A 39 5.03 -3.88 14.75
CA ASN A 39 4.60 -5.28 14.61
C ASN A 39 5.79 -6.27 14.57
N VAL A 40 6.83 -5.98 15.36
CA VAL A 40 8.06 -6.78 15.43
C VAL A 40 7.93 -8.02 16.32
N PHE A 41 6.87 -8.09 17.12
CA PHE A 41 6.62 -9.18 18.06
C PHE A 41 5.27 -9.85 17.80
N ASN A 42 5.26 -11.18 17.86
CA ASN A 42 4.03 -11.97 17.92
C ASN A 42 3.66 -12.28 19.38
N LEU A 43 3.60 -11.24 20.22
CA LEU A 43 3.36 -11.31 21.66
C LEU A 43 2.40 -10.21 22.08
N GLU A 44 1.69 -10.43 23.20
CA GLU A 44 0.91 -9.39 23.86
C GLU A 44 1.82 -8.30 24.47
N SER A 45 1.28 -7.08 24.61
CA SER A 45 2.02 -5.87 25.01
C SER A 45 2.80 -6.04 26.32
N GLU A 46 2.21 -6.72 27.32
CA GLU A 46 2.85 -6.98 28.62
C GLU A 46 4.09 -7.85 28.48
N ASN A 47 4.03 -8.88 27.63
CA ASN A 47 5.16 -9.77 27.38
C ASN A 47 6.27 -9.09 26.56
N ILE A 48 5.91 -8.13 25.69
CA ILE A 48 6.88 -7.31 24.96
C ILE A 48 7.71 -6.47 25.91
N GLN A 49 7.09 -5.85 26.92
CA GLN A 49 7.82 -5.05 27.91
C GLN A 49 8.87 -5.87 28.66
N ILE A 50 8.51 -7.07 29.13
CA ILE A 50 9.43 -7.97 29.81
C ILE A 50 10.59 -8.34 28.88
N LEU A 51 10.27 -8.76 27.66
CA LEU A 51 11.27 -9.21 26.69
C LEU A 51 12.26 -8.09 26.32
N ILE A 52 11.76 -6.90 26.00
CA ILE A 52 12.60 -5.75 25.63
C ILE A 52 13.46 -5.28 26.80
N SER A 53 12.95 -5.34 28.03
CA SER A 53 13.73 -5.01 29.23
C SER A 53 14.88 -6.00 29.46
N GLU A 54 14.67 -7.28 29.15
CA GLU A 54 15.71 -8.32 29.24
C GLU A 54 16.72 -8.26 28.08
N ILE A 55 16.29 -7.86 26.88
CA ILE A 55 17.19 -7.70 25.73
C ILE A 55 18.06 -6.44 25.89
N CYS A 56 17.47 -5.32 26.31
CA CYS A 56 18.11 -4.00 26.37
C CYS A 56 18.43 -3.58 27.82
N GLN A 57 18.99 -4.50 28.62
CA GLN A 57 19.26 -4.27 30.05
C GLN A 57 20.18 -3.06 30.32
N GLU A 58 21.16 -2.81 29.45
CA GLU A 58 22.06 -1.66 29.58
C GLU A 58 21.30 -0.35 29.38
N LYS A 59 20.53 -0.26 28.30
CA LYS A 59 19.68 0.91 28.02
C LYS A 59 18.63 1.16 29.10
N LEU A 60 18.08 0.09 29.69
CA LEU A 60 17.15 0.20 30.83
C LEU A 60 17.83 0.78 32.07
N LYS A 61 19.12 0.46 32.31
CA LYS A 61 19.88 1.06 33.42
C LYS A 61 20.20 2.53 33.15
N ASP A 62 20.50 2.88 31.91
CA ASP A 62 20.90 4.23 31.51
C ASP A 62 19.71 5.19 31.42
N ILE A 63 18.57 4.74 30.89
CA ILE A 63 17.35 5.54 30.69
C ILE A 63 16.11 4.74 31.12
N PRO A 64 15.88 4.57 32.44
CA PRO A 64 14.74 3.80 32.94
C PRO A 64 13.38 4.33 32.48
N GLU A 65 13.25 5.64 32.30
CA GLU A 65 12.02 6.30 31.85
C GLU A 65 11.60 5.87 30.43
N LEU A 66 12.55 5.45 29.59
CA LEU A 66 12.25 4.97 28.23
C LEU A 66 11.35 3.74 28.25
N PHE A 67 11.44 2.92 29.29
CA PHE A 67 10.67 1.67 29.43
C PHE A 67 9.45 1.81 30.33
N ASN A 68 9.44 2.83 31.21
CA ASN A 68 8.47 2.95 32.31
C ASN A 68 7.58 4.18 32.22
N SER A 69 7.78 5.07 31.24
CA SER A 69 6.99 6.28 31.03
C SER A 69 6.54 6.39 29.56
N PRO A 70 5.56 7.25 29.26
CA PRO A 70 5.21 7.55 27.88
C PRO A 70 6.42 8.10 27.10
N VAL A 71 6.58 7.61 25.87
CA VAL A 71 7.60 8.02 24.92
C VAL A 71 6.95 8.61 23.67
N THR A 72 7.74 9.35 22.89
CA THR A 72 7.34 9.90 21.58
C THR A 72 8.56 9.93 20.67
N ILE A 73 8.32 10.07 19.37
CA ILE A 73 9.35 10.45 18.39
C ILE A 73 9.36 11.98 18.34
N PRO A 74 10.43 12.67 18.79
CA PRO A 74 10.47 14.13 18.83
C PRO A 74 10.18 14.80 17.48
N GLU A 75 10.68 14.19 16.40
CA GLU A 75 10.58 14.66 15.02
C GLU A 75 9.13 14.75 14.53
N LEU A 76 8.18 14.04 15.14
CA LEU A 76 6.74 14.19 14.85
C LEU A 76 6.19 15.58 15.22
N ALA A 77 6.89 16.32 16.08
CA ALA A 77 6.54 17.68 16.50
C ALA A 77 7.47 18.76 15.93
N ASP A 78 8.56 18.37 15.25
CA ASP A 78 9.52 19.29 14.64
C ASP A 78 9.10 19.66 13.21
N VAL A 79 8.57 20.86 13.05
CA VAL A 79 8.11 21.37 11.74
C VAL A 79 9.24 21.44 10.71
N ASN A 80 10.46 21.81 11.11
CA ASN A 80 11.57 21.92 10.16
C ASN A 80 11.99 20.53 9.68
N TYR A 81 12.09 19.58 10.61
CA TYR A 81 12.38 18.19 10.26
C TYR A 81 11.31 17.61 9.34
N LEU A 82 10.02 17.83 9.63
CA LEU A 82 8.92 17.36 8.78
C LEU A 82 8.98 17.96 7.38
N ILE A 83 9.31 19.24 7.22
CA ILE A 83 9.46 19.85 5.89
C ILE A 83 10.55 19.15 5.07
N GLU A 84 11.63 18.68 5.70
CA GLU A 84 12.77 18.05 5.02
C GLU A 84 12.61 16.54 4.82
N HIS A 85 11.86 15.87 5.71
CA HIS A 85 11.82 14.41 5.81
C HIS A 85 10.43 13.78 5.60
N SER A 86 9.34 14.55 5.59
CA SER A 86 7.98 14.02 5.36
C SER A 86 7.59 13.98 3.88
N ILE A 87 6.93 12.89 3.46
CA ILE A 87 6.30 12.76 2.14
C ILE A 87 5.19 13.78 1.91
N LEU A 88 4.70 14.44 2.95
CA LEU A 88 3.69 15.49 2.88
C LEU A 88 4.17 16.81 3.48
N TYR A 89 5.49 17.00 3.64
CA TYR A 89 6.03 18.18 4.33
C TYR A 89 5.35 18.34 5.71
N ASN A 90 4.77 19.52 5.97
CA ASN A 90 3.97 19.81 7.16
C ASN A 90 2.45 19.83 6.89
N THR A 91 1.98 19.25 5.77
CA THR A 91 0.55 19.11 5.44
C THR A 91 0.05 17.70 5.71
N ASN A 92 -1.22 17.44 5.43
CA ASN A 92 -1.83 16.11 5.57
C ASN A 92 -2.27 15.55 4.21
N TRP A 93 -2.60 14.26 4.20
CA TRP A 93 -2.95 13.52 2.98
C TRP A 93 -4.29 14.00 2.41
N GLU A 94 -5.21 14.31 3.30
CA GLU A 94 -6.56 14.75 2.99
C GLU A 94 -6.56 16.07 2.21
N ASP A 95 -5.65 17.01 2.54
CA ASP A 95 -5.47 18.28 1.83
C ASP A 95 -4.96 18.08 0.38
N PHE A 96 -4.05 17.12 0.16
CA PHE A 96 -3.61 16.75 -1.18
C PHE A 96 -4.75 16.12 -1.98
N VAL A 97 -5.49 15.18 -1.36
CA VAL A 97 -6.62 14.49 -1.98
C VAL A 97 -7.74 15.46 -2.37
N ASP A 98 -8.10 16.40 -1.50
CA ASP A 98 -9.09 17.43 -1.78
C ASP A 98 -8.62 18.34 -2.94
N GLU A 99 -7.36 18.78 -2.89
CA GLU A 99 -6.83 19.68 -3.91
C GLU A 99 -6.81 19.03 -5.29
N ILE A 100 -6.28 17.80 -5.41
CA ILE A 100 -6.18 17.13 -6.70
C ILE A 100 -7.55 16.79 -7.29
N LYS A 101 -8.54 16.50 -6.44
CA LYS A 101 -9.91 16.22 -6.88
C LYS A 101 -10.61 17.48 -7.37
N TYR A 102 -10.52 18.58 -6.61
CA TYR A 102 -11.46 19.70 -6.75
C TYR A 102 -10.84 21.08 -7.03
N LYS A 103 -9.52 21.24 -6.91
CA LYS A 103 -8.84 22.55 -7.03
C LYS A 103 -7.79 22.60 -8.13
N ASN A 104 -6.66 21.91 -7.96
CA ASN A 104 -5.51 21.96 -8.89
C ASN A 104 -5.01 20.55 -9.21
N ARG A 105 -4.72 20.25 -10.48
CA ARG A 105 -4.17 18.94 -10.89
C ARG A 105 -2.75 19.01 -11.45
N PHE A 106 -2.34 20.17 -11.94
CA PHE A 106 -1.04 20.36 -12.60
C PHE A 106 -0.10 21.26 -11.79
N HIS A 107 -0.65 22.11 -10.93
CA HIS A 107 0.10 23.07 -10.11
C HIS A 107 -0.38 22.98 -8.65
N LEU A 108 -0.15 21.82 -8.03
CA LEU A 108 -0.53 21.56 -6.65
C LEU A 108 0.22 22.46 -5.67
N ILE A 109 -0.46 22.90 -4.62
CA ILE A 109 0.10 23.61 -3.47
C ILE A 109 0.48 22.59 -2.39
N ASN A 110 -0.45 21.69 -2.06
CA ASN A 110 -0.27 20.59 -1.11
C ASN A 110 0.40 19.40 -1.82
N LYS A 111 1.67 19.58 -2.19
CA LYS A 111 2.42 18.58 -2.97
C LYS A 111 2.86 17.41 -2.09
N VAL A 112 2.89 16.23 -2.70
CA VAL A 112 3.66 15.10 -2.18
C VAL A 112 5.14 15.35 -2.45
N ASN A 113 5.98 15.16 -1.43
CA ASN A 113 7.44 15.19 -1.59
C ASN A 113 7.91 13.92 -2.32
N LEU A 114 7.89 14.00 -3.65
CA LEU A 114 8.25 12.90 -4.54
C LEU A 114 9.69 12.41 -4.37
N GLY A 115 10.60 13.28 -3.89
CA GLY A 115 11.99 12.89 -3.61
C GLY A 115 12.04 11.85 -2.49
N ILE A 116 11.38 12.15 -1.38
CA ILE A 116 11.30 11.25 -0.21
C ILE A 116 10.50 10.00 -0.54
N LEU A 117 9.34 10.16 -1.21
CA LEU A 117 8.55 9.00 -1.63
C LEU A 117 9.37 8.05 -2.51
N SER A 118 10.23 8.57 -3.40
CA SER A 118 11.08 7.73 -4.23
C SER A 118 12.18 6.99 -3.46
N ARG A 119 12.68 7.53 -2.34
CA ARG A 119 13.60 6.79 -1.46
C ARG A 119 12.91 5.57 -0.88
N PHE A 120 11.62 5.68 -0.55
CA PHE A 120 10.91 4.55 0.02
C PHE A 120 10.63 3.41 -0.98
N PHE A 121 10.63 3.69 -2.28
CA PHE A 121 10.39 2.67 -3.31
C PHE A 121 11.41 1.53 -3.28
N GLU A 122 12.62 1.77 -2.81
CA GLU A 122 13.64 0.72 -2.66
C GLU A 122 13.16 -0.37 -1.69
N TYR A 123 12.56 0.03 -0.55
CA TYR A 123 12.04 -0.88 0.46
C TYR A 123 10.72 -1.55 0.08
N PHE A 124 9.99 -0.98 -0.88
CA PHE A 124 8.68 -1.48 -1.31
C PHE A 124 8.70 -2.18 -2.66
N SER A 125 9.87 -2.28 -3.29
CA SER A 125 9.99 -2.91 -4.59
C SER A 125 9.94 -4.43 -4.49
N VAL A 126 9.24 -5.06 -5.42
CA VAL A 126 9.15 -6.51 -5.56
C VAL A 126 9.51 -6.87 -7.00
N THR A 127 10.38 -7.87 -7.15
CA THR A 127 10.74 -8.41 -8.47
C THR A 127 10.07 -9.75 -8.68
N TYR A 128 9.30 -9.85 -9.77
CA TYR A 128 8.74 -11.11 -10.23
C TYR A 128 9.58 -11.67 -11.38
N PRO A 129 9.98 -12.95 -11.31
CA PRO A 129 10.81 -13.55 -12.34
C PRO A 129 10.02 -13.84 -13.61
N LYS A 130 10.72 -13.93 -14.74
CA LYS A 130 10.20 -14.51 -15.98
C LYS A 130 9.55 -15.86 -15.70
N GLY A 131 8.38 -16.09 -16.32
CA GLY A 131 7.62 -17.33 -16.16
C GLY A 131 6.58 -17.31 -15.04
N GLU A 132 6.58 -16.28 -14.18
CA GLU A 132 5.51 -16.13 -13.18
C GLU A 132 4.16 -15.91 -13.87
N ASN A 133 3.10 -16.47 -13.29
CA ASN A 133 1.76 -16.45 -13.86
C ASN A 133 0.82 -15.56 -13.05
N PHE A 134 0.02 -14.78 -13.79
CA PHE A 134 -1.06 -13.96 -13.25
C PHE A 134 -2.33 -14.18 -14.07
N PHE A 135 -3.46 -13.73 -13.55
CA PHE A 135 -4.77 -14.08 -14.11
C PHE A 135 -5.60 -12.84 -14.41
N ARG A 136 -6.47 -12.94 -15.42
CA ARG A 136 -7.44 -11.89 -15.74
C ARG A 136 -8.75 -12.46 -16.20
N ALA A 137 -9.85 -11.92 -15.69
CA ALA A 137 -11.19 -12.23 -16.14
C ALA A 137 -11.69 -11.27 -17.23
N ARG A 138 -12.50 -11.81 -18.15
CA ARG A 138 -13.41 -11.04 -19.00
C ARG A 138 -14.78 -11.71 -19.00
N GLN A 139 -15.82 -10.94 -18.70
CA GLN A 139 -17.20 -11.38 -18.87
C GLN A 139 -17.49 -11.61 -20.37
N THR A 140 -18.16 -12.70 -20.68
CA THR A 140 -18.58 -13.06 -22.04
C THR A 140 -20.04 -13.49 -22.03
N GLU A 141 -20.77 -13.23 -23.10
CA GLU A 141 -22.17 -13.64 -23.24
C GLU A 141 -22.30 -15.08 -23.76
N SER A 142 -21.24 -15.63 -24.36
CA SER A 142 -21.26 -16.95 -24.97
C SER A 142 -20.61 -18.01 -24.07
N SER A 143 -21.05 -19.26 -24.19
CA SER A 143 -20.40 -20.43 -23.61
C SER A 143 -19.09 -20.84 -24.31
N ILE A 144 -18.43 -19.90 -24.98
CA ILE A 144 -17.17 -20.07 -25.68
C ILE A 144 -16.14 -19.12 -25.05
N PRO A 145 -14.96 -19.61 -24.65
CA PRO A 145 -13.91 -18.75 -24.12
C PRO A 145 -13.41 -17.77 -25.18
N LEU A 146 -13.12 -16.54 -24.77
CA LEU A 146 -12.38 -15.61 -25.62
C LEU A 146 -10.99 -16.18 -25.94
N PRO A 147 -10.46 -15.93 -27.14
CA PRO A 147 -9.11 -16.35 -27.48
C PRO A 147 -8.06 -15.47 -26.76
N PRO A 148 -6.83 -15.97 -26.55
CA PRO A 148 -5.79 -15.25 -25.79
C PRO A 148 -5.53 -13.80 -26.25
N GLU A 149 -5.61 -13.53 -27.55
CA GLU A 149 -5.37 -12.21 -28.15
C GLU A 149 -6.41 -11.17 -27.73
N GLN A 150 -7.58 -11.62 -27.27
CA GLN A 150 -8.65 -10.74 -26.78
C GLN A 150 -8.61 -10.53 -25.26
N MET A 151 -7.63 -11.10 -24.56
CA MET A 151 -7.53 -10.97 -23.09
C MET A 151 -6.69 -9.75 -22.64
N GLY A 152 -5.90 -9.15 -23.54
CA GLY A 152 -5.02 -7.98 -23.27
C GLY A 152 -5.77 -6.71 -22.85
N ALA A 153 -5.07 -5.61 -22.61
CA ALA A 153 -5.72 -4.35 -22.24
C ALA A 153 -6.65 -3.84 -23.37
N PRO A 154 -7.68 -3.04 -23.06
CA PRO A 154 -8.52 -2.46 -24.11
C PRO A 154 -7.69 -1.55 -25.02
N PRO A 155 -8.10 -1.36 -26.30
CA PRO A 155 -7.50 -0.34 -27.16
C PRO A 155 -7.56 1.05 -26.51
N LYS A 156 -6.56 1.88 -26.79
CA LYS A 156 -6.40 3.22 -26.17
C LYS A 156 -7.66 4.09 -26.24
N GLU A 157 -8.46 3.96 -27.31
CA GLU A 157 -9.70 4.72 -27.53
C GLU A 157 -10.85 4.28 -26.62
N LYS A 158 -10.76 3.07 -26.04
CA LYS A 158 -11.78 2.47 -25.16
C LYS A 158 -11.31 2.38 -23.70
N ASN A 159 -10.11 2.86 -23.38
CA ASN A 159 -9.58 2.83 -22.03
C ASN A 159 -10.29 3.85 -21.14
N SER A 160 -11.10 3.35 -20.22
CA SER A 160 -11.63 4.11 -19.10
C SER A 160 -10.51 4.47 -18.12
N ALA A 161 -10.76 5.49 -17.30
CA ALA A 161 -9.94 5.75 -16.14
C ALA A 161 -9.99 4.55 -15.18
N GLY A 162 -8.86 4.28 -14.52
CA GLY A 162 -8.73 3.28 -13.48
C GLY A 162 -7.75 3.74 -12.40
N ARG A 163 -7.52 2.90 -11.38
CA ARG A 163 -6.67 3.21 -10.22
C ARG A 163 -5.27 3.65 -10.61
N ALA A 164 -4.69 2.93 -11.57
CA ALA A 164 -3.31 3.10 -12.01
C ALA A 164 -3.18 3.79 -13.37
N ASN A 165 -4.28 4.29 -13.95
CA ASN A 165 -4.25 4.88 -15.28
C ASN A 165 -5.31 5.97 -15.50
N PRO A 166 -4.90 7.18 -15.91
CA PRO A 166 -5.81 8.16 -16.49
C PRO A 166 -6.48 7.63 -17.75
N LYS A 167 -7.61 8.24 -18.12
CA LYS A 167 -8.31 7.96 -19.38
C LYS A 167 -7.34 8.16 -20.57
N GLY A 168 -7.33 7.20 -21.49
CA GLY A 168 -6.45 7.22 -22.67
C GLY A 168 -5.06 6.60 -22.46
N ILE A 169 -4.71 6.22 -21.23
CA ILE A 169 -3.48 5.47 -20.93
C ILE A 169 -3.85 4.01 -20.63
N SER A 170 -3.21 3.07 -21.33
CA SER A 170 -3.45 1.63 -21.15
C SER A 170 -2.62 1.05 -20.01
N VAL A 171 -3.25 0.23 -19.18
CA VAL A 171 -2.63 -0.56 -18.11
C VAL A 171 -3.29 -1.93 -18.06
N LEU A 172 -2.49 -2.98 -17.90
CA LEU A 172 -2.97 -4.35 -17.79
C LEU A 172 -3.20 -4.70 -16.31
N TYR A 173 -4.46 -4.89 -15.93
CA TYR A 173 -4.85 -5.33 -14.60
C TYR A 173 -4.97 -6.86 -14.56
N LEU A 174 -4.32 -7.46 -13.58
CA LEU A 174 -4.25 -8.90 -13.33
C LEU A 174 -4.46 -9.15 -11.83
N SER A 175 -4.71 -10.41 -11.46
CA SER A 175 -4.72 -10.87 -10.07
C SER A 175 -3.78 -12.06 -9.91
N ASN A 176 -3.36 -12.31 -8.67
CA ASN A 176 -2.38 -13.35 -8.33
C ASN A 176 -2.91 -14.78 -8.47
N ASP A 177 -4.22 -14.99 -8.29
CA ASP A 177 -4.83 -16.32 -8.35
C ASP A 177 -6.22 -16.30 -9.01
N LEU A 178 -6.74 -17.49 -9.28
CA LEU A 178 -8.03 -17.71 -9.93
C LEU A 178 -9.20 -17.16 -9.11
N ASP A 179 -9.21 -17.40 -7.80
CA ASP A 179 -10.33 -17.03 -6.93
C ASP A 179 -10.44 -15.51 -6.87
N THR A 180 -9.34 -14.83 -6.57
CA THR A 180 -9.21 -13.36 -6.59
C THR A 180 -9.67 -12.78 -7.92
N THR A 181 -9.28 -13.42 -9.04
CA THR A 181 -9.67 -12.99 -10.38
C THR A 181 -11.18 -13.06 -10.61
N ILE A 182 -11.83 -14.13 -10.14
CA ILE A 182 -13.28 -14.31 -10.25
C ILE A 182 -14.03 -13.31 -9.36
N PHE A 183 -13.56 -13.10 -8.13
CA PHE A 183 -14.20 -12.15 -7.21
C PHE A 183 -14.09 -10.70 -7.70
N GLU A 184 -12.91 -10.28 -8.18
CA GLU A 184 -12.68 -8.94 -8.73
C GLU A 184 -13.47 -8.68 -10.02
N SER A 185 -13.86 -9.72 -10.77
CA SER A 185 -14.67 -9.57 -11.98
C SER A 185 -16.12 -9.14 -11.68
N ARG A 186 -16.57 -9.20 -10.42
CA ARG A 186 -17.94 -8.85 -9.98
C ARG A 186 -19.03 -9.52 -10.82
N ALA A 187 -18.78 -10.75 -11.25
CA ALA A 187 -19.72 -11.54 -12.04
C ALA A 187 -20.92 -11.99 -11.19
N ARG A 188 -22.07 -12.15 -11.83
CA ARG A 188 -23.32 -12.63 -11.22
C ARG A 188 -23.49 -14.12 -11.45
N VAL A 189 -24.39 -14.74 -10.70
CA VAL A 189 -24.81 -16.13 -10.94
C VAL A 189 -25.30 -16.25 -12.39
N PHE A 190 -24.84 -17.30 -13.07
CA PHE A 190 -25.03 -17.61 -14.49
C PHE A 190 -24.28 -16.72 -15.50
N ASP A 191 -23.44 -15.79 -15.05
CA ASP A 191 -22.51 -15.11 -15.95
C ASP A 191 -21.37 -16.07 -16.34
N TYR A 192 -20.91 -15.95 -17.58
CA TYR A 192 -19.70 -16.63 -18.05
C TYR A 192 -18.48 -15.72 -17.96
N LEU A 193 -17.39 -16.27 -17.43
CA LEU A 193 -16.08 -15.63 -17.35
C LEU A 193 -15.06 -16.40 -18.17
N THR A 194 -14.43 -15.72 -19.13
CA THR A 194 -13.15 -16.19 -19.67
C THR A 194 -12.03 -15.73 -18.76
N ILE A 195 -11.27 -16.68 -18.21
CA ILE A 195 -10.06 -16.42 -17.44
C ILE A 195 -8.86 -16.69 -18.32
N GLY A 196 -8.00 -15.68 -18.48
CA GLY A 196 -6.73 -15.78 -19.18
C GLY A 196 -5.59 -15.95 -18.19
N THR A 197 -4.66 -16.86 -18.49
CA THR A 197 -3.40 -17.01 -17.75
C THR A 197 -2.31 -16.22 -18.47
N PHE A 198 -1.71 -15.26 -17.79
CA PHE A 198 -0.68 -14.36 -18.29
C PHE A 198 0.67 -14.74 -17.70
N GLU A 199 1.61 -15.12 -18.56
CA GLU A 199 2.98 -15.45 -18.18
C GLU A 199 3.91 -14.25 -18.44
N LEU A 200 4.80 -13.95 -17.49
CA LEU A 200 5.84 -12.94 -17.66
C LEU A 200 6.90 -13.37 -18.68
N LYS A 201 7.20 -12.52 -19.66
CA LYS A 201 8.24 -12.77 -20.68
C LYS A 201 9.66 -12.48 -20.19
N LYS A 202 9.78 -11.66 -19.15
CA LYS A 202 11.02 -11.21 -18.53
C LYS A 202 10.72 -10.84 -17.08
N ASP A 203 11.77 -10.70 -16.29
CA ASP A 203 11.66 -10.18 -14.94
C ASP A 203 11.06 -8.77 -14.98
N ILE A 204 10.19 -8.49 -14.01
CA ILE A 204 9.63 -7.15 -13.80
C ILE A 204 9.84 -6.72 -12.36
N THR A 205 10.05 -5.42 -12.17
CA THR A 205 10.14 -4.81 -10.83
C THR A 205 9.00 -3.82 -10.66
N ILE A 206 8.22 -4.02 -9.61
CA ILE A 206 7.01 -3.24 -9.31
C ILE A 206 7.08 -2.66 -7.90
N ILE A 207 6.19 -1.72 -7.59
CA ILE A 207 6.01 -1.23 -6.22
C ILE A 207 4.86 -1.98 -5.54
N SER A 208 5.13 -2.54 -4.35
CA SER A 208 4.12 -3.18 -3.53
C SER A 208 3.48 -2.20 -2.55
N PHE A 209 2.20 -1.92 -2.76
CA PHE A 209 1.38 -1.17 -1.82
C PHE A 209 0.82 -2.04 -0.69
N ARG A 210 1.10 -3.35 -0.69
CA ARG A 210 0.53 -4.29 0.30
C ARG A 210 1.14 -4.14 1.70
N ALA A 211 2.35 -3.59 1.77
CA ALA A 211 3.21 -3.63 2.95
C ALA A 211 3.88 -2.29 3.25
N LEU A 212 3.35 -1.16 2.73
CA LEU A 212 4.01 0.15 2.93
C LEU A 212 4.22 0.49 4.40
N ASP A 213 3.32 0.03 5.28
CA ASP A 213 3.32 0.24 6.72
C ASP A 213 3.76 -1.00 7.53
N THR A 214 4.27 -2.05 6.87
CA THR A 214 4.73 -3.27 7.55
C THR A 214 6.20 -3.59 7.27
N VAL A 215 6.98 -2.62 6.77
CA VAL A 215 8.41 -2.81 6.61
C VAL A 215 9.07 -2.92 7.97
N SER A 216 9.89 -3.96 8.14
CA SER A 216 10.64 -4.17 9.36
C SER A 216 11.59 -2.99 9.60
N PRO A 217 11.66 -2.44 10.83
CA PRO A 217 12.57 -1.35 11.14
C PRO A 217 14.03 -1.68 10.81
N PHE A 218 14.39 -2.97 10.86
CA PHE A 218 15.75 -3.47 10.69
C PHE A 218 16.18 -3.60 9.22
N LEU A 219 15.29 -3.31 8.27
CA LEU A 219 15.59 -3.27 6.84
C LEU A 219 15.69 -1.83 6.29
N LEU A 220 15.48 -0.84 7.16
CA LEU A 220 15.45 0.57 6.79
C LEU A 220 16.83 1.20 6.95
N GLY A 221 17.15 2.16 6.08
CA GLY A 221 18.32 3.01 6.27
C GLY A 221 18.12 4.05 7.38
N ASP A 222 16.96 4.70 7.41
CA ASP A 222 16.59 5.71 8.41
C ASP A 222 15.23 5.35 9.04
N ILE A 223 15.29 4.84 10.27
CA ILE A 223 14.12 4.39 11.03
C ILE A 223 13.23 5.59 11.40
N THR A 224 13.83 6.73 11.75
CA THR A 224 13.09 7.95 12.13
C THR A 224 12.34 8.50 10.93
N GLU A 225 12.99 8.63 9.77
CA GLU A 225 12.35 9.10 8.53
C GLU A 225 11.17 8.19 8.14
N TYR A 226 11.30 6.87 8.25
CA TYR A 226 10.18 5.97 8.00
C TYR A 226 9.07 6.14 9.03
N ALA A 227 9.40 6.22 10.32
CA ALA A 227 8.44 6.27 11.40
C ALA A 227 7.52 7.50 11.30
N ILE A 228 8.08 8.67 10.97
CA ILE A 228 7.27 9.89 10.76
C ILE A 228 6.35 9.81 9.53
N ASN A 229 6.71 8.99 8.55
CA ASN A 229 5.97 8.82 7.30
C ASN A 229 5.00 7.64 7.30
N LYS A 230 5.11 6.74 8.28
CA LYS A 230 4.40 5.47 8.31
C LYS A 230 2.88 5.63 8.22
N GLU A 231 2.30 6.59 8.96
CA GLU A 231 0.85 6.86 8.90
C GLU A 231 0.44 7.30 7.49
N ASN A 232 1.19 8.22 6.87
CA ASN A 232 0.90 8.73 5.53
C ASN A 232 1.06 7.64 4.45
N LEU A 233 2.07 6.79 4.58
CA LEU A 233 2.28 5.62 3.72
C LEU A 233 1.13 4.62 3.85
N SER A 234 0.64 4.39 5.08
CA SER A 234 -0.55 3.57 5.31
C SER A 234 -1.78 4.18 4.62
N LYS A 235 -2.01 5.49 4.73
CA LYS A 235 -3.11 6.17 4.02
C LYS A 235 -3.03 5.99 2.50
N ILE A 236 -1.84 6.07 1.92
CA ILE A 236 -1.61 5.81 0.49
C ILE A 236 -1.98 4.36 0.11
N SER A 237 -1.54 3.38 0.91
CA SER A 237 -1.89 1.97 0.71
C SER A 237 -3.40 1.76 0.74
N HIS A 238 -4.07 2.34 1.74
CA HIS A 238 -5.52 2.26 1.88
C HIS A 238 -6.26 2.93 0.72
N GLU A 239 -5.82 4.10 0.24
CA GLU A 239 -6.47 4.80 -0.88
C GLU A 239 -6.41 3.95 -2.16
N ILE A 240 -5.26 3.31 -2.44
CA ILE A 240 -5.09 2.43 -3.60
C ILE A 240 -5.94 1.16 -3.47
N ALA A 241 -6.04 0.60 -2.26
CA ALA A 241 -6.85 -0.57 -1.96
C ALA A 241 -8.32 -0.27 -1.63
N LYS A 242 -8.79 0.98 -1.74
CA LYS A 242 -10.16 1.34 -1.36
C LYS A 242 -11.17 0.80 -2.38
N PRO A 243 -12.17 -0.03 -2.03
CA PRO A 243 -13.15 -0.52 -2.99
C PRO A 243 -13.95 0.64 -3.59
N LEU A 244 -13.95 0.75 -4.92
CA LEU A 244 -14.78 1.75 -5.59
C LEU A 244 -16.16 1.16 -5.89
N ARG A 245 -17.17 1.83 -5.36
CA ARG A 245 -18.58 1.57 -5.58
C ARG A 245 -18.96 2.06 -6.98
N ARG A 246 -20.03 1.50 -7.54
CA ARG A 246 -20.53 1.86 -8.88
C ARG A 246 -20.93 3.34 -9.03
N ARG A 247 -21.07 4.07 -7.93
CA ARG A 247 -21.44 5.49 -7.89
C ARG A 247 -20.26 6.42 -7.59
N ASP A 248 -19.08 5.86 -7.34
CA ASP A 248 -17.90 6.65 -7.03
C ASP A 248 -17.41 7.38 -8.28
N SER A 249 -16.80 8.54 -8.06
CA SER A 249 -16.43 9.45 -9.15
C SER A 249 -15.13 9.00 -9.80
N ASP A 250 -14.95 9.24 -11.10
CA ASP A 250 -13.64 9.12 -11.74
C ASP A 250 -12.57 9.98 -11.03
N LEU A 251 -13.00 11.03 -10.31
CA LEU A 251 -12.14 11.87 -9.47
C LEU A 251 -11.46 11.08 -8.33
N ASP A 252 -12.08 10.00 -7.86
CA ASP A 252 -11.52 9.18 -6.78
C ASP A 252 -10.24 8.45 -7.20
N TYR A 253 -9.99 8.31 -8.50
CA TYR A 253 -8.73 7.78 -9.02
C TYR A 253 -7.60 8.79 -9.09
N LEU A 254 -7.85 10.09 -8.97
CA LEU A 254 -6.82 11.10 -9.21
C LEU A 254 -5.61 11.00 -8.27
N PRO A 255 -5.79 10.80 -6.94
CA PRO A 255 -4.64 10.64 -6.04
C PRO A 255 -3.79 9.43 -6.43
N THR A 256 -4.42 8.29 -6.74
CA THR A 256 -3.71 7.05 -7.08
C THR A 256 -3.06 7.14 -8.45
N GLN A 257 -3.72 7.74 -9.43
CA GLN A 257 -3.17 7.99 -10.77
C GLN A 257 -1.91 8.85 -10.69
N TYR A 258 -1.94 9.95 -9.93
CA TYR A 258 -0.78 10.80 -9.71
C TYR A 258 0.44 10.01 -9.20
N LEU A 259 0.23 9.16 -8.20
CA LEU A 259 1.30 8.32 -7.65
C LEU A 259 1.78 7.27 -8.66
N THR A 260 0.87 6.62 -9.39
CA THR A 260 1.26 5.60 -10.38
C THR A 260 1.98 6.15 -11.59
N GLU A 261 1.63 7.35 -12.06
CA GLU A 261 2.39 8.03 -13.12
C GLU A 261 3.79 8.41 -12.63
N PHE A 262 3.92 8.84 -11.38
CA PHE A 262 5.23 9.07 -10.78
C PHE A 262 6.07 7.77 -10.69
N ILE A 263 5.49 6.67 -10.22
CA ILE A 263 6.15 5.36 -10.16
C ILE A 263 6.60 4.92 -11.57
N LYS A 264 5.72 5.05 -12.56
CA LYS A 264 6.04 4.76 -13.96
C LYS A 264 7.20 5.62 -14.47
N SER A 265 7.25 6.90 -14.10
CA SER A 265 8.35 7.83 -14.48
C SER A 265 9.71 7.44 -13.90
N LYS A 266 9.74 6.66 -12.80
CA LYS A 266 10.94 6.12 -12.17
C LYS A 266 11.42 4.80 -12.80
N GLY A 267 10.70 4.27 -13.78
CA GLY A 267 11.10 3.08 -14.52
C GLY A 267 10.60 1.75 -13.96
N PHE A 268 9.74 1.78 -12.93
CA PHE A 268 9.05 0.58 -12.45
C PHE A 268 8.03 0.09 -13.47
N ASP A 269 7.77 -1.21 -13.46
CA ASP A 269 6.95 -1.89 -14.46
C ASP A 269 5.45 -1.89 -14.13
N GLY A 270 5.12 -1.56 -12.89
CA GLY A 270 3.75 -1.61 -12.39
C GLY A 270 3.68 -1.42 -10.89
N ILE A 271 2.49 -1.71 -10.36
CA ILE A 271 2.20 -1.70 -8.93
C ILE A 271 1.40 -2.95 -8.55
N GLU A 272 1.55 -3.42 -7.31
CA GLU A 272 0.63 -4.39 -6.72
C GLU A 272 -0.07 -3.82 -5.49
N TYR A 273 -1.30 -4.27 -5.23
CA TYR A 273 -2.12 -3.81 -4.11
C TYR A 273 -3.07 -4.91 -3.65
N LYS A 274 -3.46 -4.87 -2.38
CA LYS A 274 -4.39 -5.87 -1.80
C LYS A 274 -5.71 -5.87 -2.57
N SER A 275 -6.28 -7.06 -2.77
CA SER A 275 -7.66 -7.16 -3.27
C SER A 275 -8.62 -6.61 -2.23
N THR A 276 -9.64 -5.90 -2.70
CA THR A 276 -10.66 -5.30 -1.83
C THR A 276 -11.74 -6.32 -1.43
N ILE A 277 -11.75 -7.47 -2.11
CA ILE A 277 -12.80 -8.49 -1.99
C ILE A 277 -12.20 -9.80 -1.45
N CYS A 278 -10.95 -10.10 -1.78
CA CYS A 278 -10.23 -11.29 -1.31
C CYS A 278 -9.12 -10.90 -0.34
N PRO A 279 -9.25 -11.14 0.99
CA PRO A 279 -8.27 -10.71 1.98
C PRO A 279 -6.84 -11.18 1.70
N GLU A 280 -6.68 -12.42 1.23
CA GLU A 280 -5.37 -13.02 0.90
C GLU A 280 -4.92 -12.73 -0.54
N GLY A 281 -5.81 -12.20 -1.37
CA GLY A 281 -5.58 -11.93 -2.78
C GLY A 281 -4.92 -10.58 -3.03
N TYR A 282 -4.25 -10.44 -4.17
CA TYR A 282 -3.71 -9.16 -4.61
C TYR A 282 -3.84 -8.97 -6.12
N ASN A 283 -3.91 -7.70 -6.50
CA ASN A 283 -3.99 -7.26 -7.88
C ASN A 283 -2.66 -6.66 -8.32
N LEU A 284 -2.38 -6.80 -9.61
CA LEU A 284 -1.22 -6.27 -10.28
C LEU A 284 -1.69 -5.35 -11.42
N ALA A 285 -1.15 -4.14 -11.47
CA ALA A 285 -1.37 -3.19 -12.56
C ALA A 285 -0.03 -2.98 -13.28
N VAL A 286 0.11 -3.60 -14.46
CA VAL A 286 1.34 -3.55 -15.27
C VAL A 286 1.22 -2.45 -16.33
N PHE A 287 2.19 -1.53 -16.34
CA PHE A 287 2.16 -0.35 -17.20
C PHE A 287 2.47 -0.63 -18.67
N ASP A 288 3.14 -1.75 -18.95
CA ASP A 288 3.47 -2.23 -20.28
C ASP A 288 3.00 -3.67 -20.45
N GLU A 289 1.84 -3.83 -21.09
CA GLU A 289 1.23 -5.14 -21.33
C GLU A 289 2.09 -6.06 -22.19
N THR A 290 3.02 -5.50 -23.00
CA THR A 290 3.85 -6.29 -23.89
C THR A 290 4.82 -7.20 -23.14
N LYS A 291 5.02 -6.96 -21.83
CA LYS A 291 5.85 -7.78 -20.93
C LYS A 291 5.20 -9.10 -20.55
N LEU A 292 3.91 -9.28 -20.84
CA LEU A 292 3.18 -10.52 -20.57
C LEU A 292 2.63 -11.13 -21.86
N ASN A 293 2.37 -12.43 -21.82
CA ASN A 293 1.61 -13.14 -22.84
C ASN A 293 0.47 -13.90 -22.18
N CYS A 294 -0.73 -13.79 -22.75
CA CYS A 294 -1.79 -14.73 -22.42
C CYS A 294 -1.45 -16.09 -23.07
N ILE A 295 -1.08 -17.08 -22.25
CA ILE A 295 -0.66 -18.42 -22.72
C ILE A 295 -1.83 -19.40 -22.85
N GLY A 296 -3.01 -19.03 -22.34
CA GLY A 296 -4.21 -19.85 -22.45
C GLY A 296 -5.43 -19.20 -21.81
N THR A 297 -6.61 -19.65 -22.23
CA THR A 297 -7.89 -19.20 -21.68
C THR A 297 -8.75 -20.38 -21.26
N LYS A 298 -9.54 -20.18 -20.20
CA LYS A 298 -10.53 -21.15 -19.70
C LYS A 298 -11.85 -20.44 -19.43
N LEU A 299 -12.95 -21.10 -19.73
CA LEU A 299 -14.29 -20.60 -19.45
C LEU A 299 -14.78 -21.13 -18.10
N TYR A 300 -15.39 -20.27 -17.30
CA TYR A 300 -16.05 -20.60 -16.05
C TYR A 300 -17.46 -20.02 -16.06
N GLU A 301 -18.41 -20.77 -15.52
CA GLU A 301 -19.76 -20.29 -15.24
C GLU A 301 -19.89 -20.08 -13.73
N ILE A 302 -20.45 -18.94 -13.32
CA ILE A 302 -20.68 -18.68 -11.89
C ILE A 302 -21.96 -19.39 -11.46
N THR A 303 -21.82 -20.46 -10.67
CA THR A 303 -22.97 -21.27 -10.26
C THR A 303 -23.66 -20.75 -8.99
N SER A 304 -22.94 -20.02 -8.13
CA SER A 304 -23.46 -19.49 -6.86
C SER A 304 -22.58 -18.38 -6.30
N LEU A 305 -23.14 -17.50 -5.48
CA LEU A 305 -22.41 -16.47 -4.73
C LEU A 305 -22.65 -16.63 -3.23
N LYS A 306 -21.59 -16.46 -2.43
CA LYS A 306 -21.67 -16.35 -0.97
C LYS A 306 -21.50 -14.87 -0.62
N TYR A 307 -22.42 -14.34 0.18
CA TYR A 307 -22.38 -12.95 0.63
C TYR A 307 -22.16 -12.91 2.12
N ASP A 308 -21.17 -12.14 2.54
CA ASP A 308 -21.05 -11.65 3.90
C ASP A 308 -21.68 -10.25 3.95
N TYR A 309 -22.45 -9.97 5.00
CA TYR A 309 -23.19 -8.72 5.14
C TYR A 309 -23.21 -8.24 6.59
N GLU A 310 -23.29 -6.92 6.74
CA GLU A 310 -23.31 -6.24 8.03
C GLU A 310 -24.46 -5.22 8.02
N GLU A 311 -25.19 -5.11 9.12
CA GLU A 311 -26.18 -4.04 9.28
C GLU A 311 -25.46 -2.72 9.54
N VAL A 312 -25.66 -1.74 8.66
CA VAL A 312 -25.13 -0.40 8.86
C VAL A 312 -26.15 0.38 9.69
N ASN A 313 -25.84 0.60 10.96
CA ASN A 313 -26.63 1.46 11.82
C ASN A 313 -26.28 2.93 11.54
N ASP A 314 -27.29 3.76 11.32
CA ASP A 314 -27.11 5.22 11.25
C ASP A 314 -26.71 5.73 12.64
N SER A 315 -25.44 6.11 12.79
CA SER A 315 -24.92 6.86 13.95
C SER A 315 -24.82 8.34 13.63
#